data_AF-A0AAQ3JWY8-F1
#
_entry.id   AF-A0AAQ3JWY8-F1
#
_cell.length_a   1.000
_cell.length_b   1.000
_cell.length_c   1.000
_cell.angle_alpha   90.00
_cell.angle_beta   90.00
_cell.angle_gamma   90.00
#
_symmetry.space_group_name_H-M   'P 1'
#
loop_
_entity.id
_entity.type
_entity.pdbx_description
1 polymer ?
#
loop_
_entity_poly.entity_id
_entity_poly.type
_entity_poly.pdbx_seq_one_letter_code
_entity_poly.pdbx_strand_id
1 'polypeptide(L)'
;MGCAGSTPVKGGEETAKKLRKPKAWKHTQPITREQLRQMRDEFWDTAPHYGGQKEIWDALRAAAEADINLAQAIVDSAGIIVSNADLTVCYDERGAKYELPKYVLSEPSNLVRDS
;
A
#
# COMPACT_ATOMS: atom_id res chain seq x y z
N MET A 1 -44.66 4.54 -29.44
CA MET A 1 -44.52 4.65 -27.97
C MET A 1 -43.04 4.55 -27.67
N GLY A 2 -42.41 5.67 -27.34
CA GLY A 2 -40.96 5.80 -27.19
C GLY A 2 -40.46 5.19 -25.88
N CYS A 3 -39.35 4.49 -25.95
CA CYS A 3 -38.64 3.89 -24.84
C CYS A 3 -38.07 4.97 -23.90
N ALA A 4 -38.53 5.02 -22.66
CA ALA A 4 -37.85 5.74 -21.59
C ALA A 4 -36.87 4.76 -20.91
N GLY A 5 -35.70 4.60 -21.53
CA GLY A 5 -34.58 3.89 -20.93
C GLY A 5 -34.02 4.72 -19.78
N SER A 6 -34.20 4.24 -18.57
CA SER A 6 -33.60 4.78 -17.36
C SER A 6 -32.09 4.96 -17.54
N THR A 7 -31.59 6.16 -17.30
CA THR A 7 -30.15 6.42 -17.15
C THR A 7 -29.62 5.61 -15.97
N PRO A 8 -28.63 4.71 -16.14
CA PRO A 8 -27.81 4.32 -15.01
C PRO A 8 -27.01 5.55 -14.60
N VAL A 9 -27.28 6.02 -13.37
CA VAL A 9 -26.38 6.90 -12.65
C VAL A 9 -24.99 6.27 -12.73
N LYS A 10 -24.07 6.97 -13.38
CA LYS A 10 -22.65 6.64 -13.42
C LYS A 10 -22.14 6.90 -12.01
N GLY A 11 -22.45 5.98 -11.10
CA GLY A 11 -21.80 5.87 -9.80
C GLY A 11 -20.32 5.92 -10.07
N GLY A 12 -19.63 6.82 -9.37
CA GLY A 12 -18.21 7.04 -9.53
C GLY A 12 -17.52 5.69 -9.60
N GLU A 13 -16.96 5.40 -10.77
CA GLU A 13 -15.90 4.41 -10.89
C GLU A 13 -14.70 5.05 -10.19
N GLU A 14 -14.80 5.15 -8.85
CA GLU A 14 -13.69 5.38 -7.96
C GLU A 14 -12.73 4.28 -8.34
N THR A 15 -11.75 4.70 -9.12
CA THR A 15 -10.82 3.82 -9.80
C THR A 15 -9.90 3.29 -8.71
N ALA A 16 -10.41 2.36 -7.90
CA ALA A 16 -9.63 1.58 -6.97
C ALA A 16 -8.64 0.82 -7.85
N LYS A 17 -7.46 1.43 -8.05
CA LYS A 17 -6.39 0.86 -8.84
C LYS A 17 -6.10 -0.49 -8.21
N LYS A 18 -6.38 -1.56 -8.95
CA LYS A 18 -6.08 -2.92 -8.48
C LYS A 18 -4.62 -2.94 -8.05
N LEU A 19 -4.40 -3.21 -6.77
CA LEU A 19 -3.08 -3.34 -6.20
C LEU A 19 -2.30 -4.38 -7.00
N ARG A 20 -1.04 -4.05 -7.26
CA ARG A 20 -0.09 -4.93 -7.92
C ARG A 20 1.10 -5.12 -7.01
N LYS A 21 1.79 -6.25 -7.21
CA LYS A 21 3.06 -6.46 -6.51
C LYS A 21 3.99 -5.32 -6.91
N PRO A 22 4.63 -4.65 -5.94
CA PRO A 22 5.63 -3.65 -6.24
C PRO A 22 6.66 -4.22 -7.20
N LYS A 23 7.06 -3.41 -8.18
CA LYS A 23 8.15 -3.79 -9.08
C LYS A 23 9.36 -4.24 -8.27
N ALA A 24 10.00 -5.32 -8.72
CA ALA A 24 11.25 -5.80 -8.18
C ALA A 24 12.21 -4.61 -8.03
N TRP A 25 12.66 -4.39 -6.80
CA TRP A 25 13.51 -3.26 -6.46
C TRP A 25 14.85 -3.78 -5.95
N LYS A 26 15.89 -3.00 -6.18
CA LYS A 26 17.25 -3.32 -5.76
C LYS A 26 17.67 -2.29 -4.72
N HIS A 27 18.09 -2.75 -3.55
CA HIS A 27 18.71 -1.89 -2.57
C HIS A 27 20.12 -1.50 -3.04
N THR A 28 20.54 -0.26 -2.79
CA THR A 28 21.84 0.29 -3.23
C THR A 28 23.00 -0.53 -2.68
N GLN A 29 22.86 -1.02 -1.45
CA GLN A 29 23.81 -1.91 -0.80
C GLN A 29 23.21 -3.31 -0.58
N PRO A 30 24.01 -4.37 -0.63
CA PRO A 30 23.58 -5.70 -0.22
C PRO A 30 23.19 -5.68 1.27
N ILE A 31 21.92 -5.93 1.56
CA ILE A 31 21.40 -6.00 2.93
C ILE A 31 20.96 -7.42 3.25
N THR A 32 21.13 -7.83 4.51
CA THR A 32 20.65 -9.14 4.98
C THR A 32 19.15 -9.09 5.29
N ARG A 33 18.52 -10.27 5.39
CA ARG A 33 17.13 -10.38 5.87
C ARG A 33 16.89 -9.69 7.20
N GLU A 34 17.89 -9.73 8.09
CA GLU A 34 17.82 -9.13 9.43
C GLU A 34 17.87 -7.61 9.36
N GLN A 35 18.78 -7.05 8.55
CA GLN A 35 18.81 -5.61 8.31
C GLN A 35 17.51 -5.12 7.67
N LEU A 36 16.98 -5.84 6.67
CA LEU A 36 15.71 -5.50 6.06
C LEU A 36 14.58 -5.49 7.10
N ARG A 37 14.53 -6.50 7.97
CA ARG A 37 13.54 -6.57 9.05
C ARG A 37 13.70 -5.42 10.04
N GLN A 38 14.92 -5.08 10.44
CA GLN A 38 15.19 -3.94 11.32
C GLN A 38 14.72 -2.62 10.70
N MET A 39 15.04 -2.37 9.42
CA MET A 39 14.59 -1.17 8.71
C MET A 39 13.06 -1.09 8.60
N ARG A 40 12.38 -2.24 8.43
CA ARG A 40 10.92 -2.31 8.43
C ARG A 40 10.35 -1.97 9.79
N ASP A 41 10.93 -2.53 10.84
CA ASP A 41 10.46 -2.31 12.22
C ASP A 41 10.61 -0.85 12.62
N GLU A 42 11.78 -0.25 12.35
CA GLU A 42 12.05 1.17 12.60
C GLU A 42 11.11 2.09 11.81
N PHE A 43 10.80 1.73 10.55
CA PHE A 43 9.81 2.45 9.77
C PHE A 43 8.42 2.36 10.41
N TRP A 44 7.96 1.18 10.84
CA TRP A 44 6.64 1.01 11.44
C TRP A 44 6.51 1.62 12.83
N ASP A 45 7.59 1.68 13.60
CA ASP A 45 7.66 2.38 14.88
C ASP A 45 7.51 3.90 14.70
N THR A 46 8.16 4.44 13.67
CA THR A 46 8.13 5.88 13.37
C THR A 46 6.95 6.31 12.48
N ALA A 47 6.33 5.40 11.72
CA ALA A 47 5.19 5.63 10.81
C ALA A 47 4.09 6.55 11.37
N PRO A 48 3.51 6.29 12.57
CA PRO A 48 2.45 7.14 13.13
C PRO A 48 2.90 8.58 13.43
N HIS A 49 4.21 8.85 13.49
CA HIS A 49 4.75 10.19 13.72
C HIS A 49 4.83 11.04 12.44
N TYR A 50 4.78 10.43 11.24
CA TYR A 50 4.81 11.16 9.97
C TYR A 50 3.48 11.87 9.62
N GLY A 51 2.45 11.69 10.44
CA GLY A 51 1.12 12.27 10.26
C GLY A 51 0.09 11.26 9.77
N GLY A 52 -1.16 11.73 9.64
CA GLY A 52 -2.30 10.87 9.31
C GLY A 52 -2.89 10.18 10.54
N GLN A 53 -3.72 9.15 10.30
CA GLN A 53 -4.39 8.38 11.34
C GLN A 53 -3.65 7.07 11.59
N LYS A 54 -3.48 6.72 12.87
CA LYS A 54 -2.86 5.44 13.26
C LYS A 54 -3.61 4.23 12.69
N GLU A 55 -4.94 4.32 12.60
CA GLU A 55 -5.79 3.26 12.02
C GLU A 55 -5.43 3.00 10.54
N ILE A 56 -5.14 4.05 9.78
CA ILE A 56 -4.71 3.92 8.38
C ILE A 56 -3.31 3.31 8.29
N TRP A 57 -2.39 3.72 9.18
CA TRP A 57 -1.07 3.09 9.27
C TRP A 57 -1.15 1.60 9.61
N ASP A 58 -2.05 1.22 10.52
CA ASP A 58 -2.28 -0.18 10.89
C ASP A 58 -2.85 -0.98 9.71
N ALA A 59 -3.85 -0.43 9.02
CA ALA A 59 -4.40 -1.03 7.80
C ALA A 59 -3.34 -1.18 6.70
N LEU A 60 -2.49 -0.16 6.48
CA LEU A 60 -1.39 -0.22 5.51
C LEU A 60 -0.35 -1.29 5.89
N ARG A 61 -0.08 -1.47 7.18
CA ARG A 61 0.80 -2.52 7.70
C ARG A 61 0.22 -3.89 7.42
N ALA A 62 -1.03 -4.11 7.80
CA ALA A 62 -1.76 -5.34 7.53
C ALA A 62 -1.79 -5.64 6.02
N ALA A 63 -2.03 -4.63 5.18
CA ALA A 63 -2.03 -4.76 3.73
C ALA A 63 -0.64 -5.07 3.16
N ALA A 64 0.44 -4.55 3.75
CA ALA A 64 1.82 -4.84 3.32
C ALA A 64 2.26 -6.27 3.67
N GLU A 65 1.76 -6.84 4.77
CA GLU A 65 2.03 -8.22 5.19
C GLU A 65 1.09 -9.25 4.52
N ALA A 66 -0.05 -8.78 4.00
CA ALA A 66 -1.06 -9.61 3.35
C ALA A 66 -0.81 -9.83 1.84
N ASP A 67 -1.47 -10.84 1.28
CA ASP A 67 -1.56 -11.03 -0.18
C ASP A 67 -2.30 -9.89 -0.86
N ILE A 68 -2.03 -9.66 -2.15
CA ILE A 68 -2.63 -8.59 -2.96
C ILE A 68 -4.16 -8.52 -2.82
N ASN A 69 -4.84 -9.66 -2.83
CA ASN A 69 -6.31 -9.70 -2.70
C ASN A 69 -6.77 -9.19 -1.33
N LEU A 70 -6.10 -9.60 -0.27
CA LEU A 70 -6.42 -9.19 1.10
C LEU A 70 -5.98 -7.75 1.35
N ALA A 71 -4.80 -7.36 0.87
CA ALA A 71 -4.32 -5.99 0.88
C ALA A 71 -5.33 -5.03 0.21
N GLN A 72 -5.90 -5.44 -0.92
CA GLN A 72 -6.93 -4.65 -1.60
C GLN A 72 -8.20 -4.52 -0.75
N ALA A 73 -8.64 -5.62 -0.13
CA ALA A 73 -9.80 -5.61 0.75
C ALA A 73 -9.58 -4.74 2.00
N ILE A 74 -8.37 -4.75 2.57
CA ILE A 74 -8.00 -3.92 3.72
C ILE A 74 -8.01 -2.44 3.33
N VAL A 75 -7.38 -2.10 2.20
CA VAL A 75 -7.33 -0.73 1.67
C VAL A 75 -8.72 -0.19 1.37
N ASP A 76 -9.55 -0.99 0.69
CA ASP A 76 -10.95 -0.66 0.38
C ASP A 76 -11.78 -0.48 1.66
N SER A 77 -11.63 -1.40 2.61
CA SER A 77 -12.34 -1.33 3.90
C SER A 77 -11.88 -0.17 4.77
N ALA A 78 -10.67 0.32 4.61
CA ALA A 78 -10.11 1.43 5.37
C ALA A 78 -10.29 2.80 4.68
N GLY A 79 -10.96 2.85 3.51
CA GLY A 79 -11.13 4.09 2.75
C GLY A 79 -9.81 4.64 2.16
N ILE A 80 -8.82 3.78 1.97
CA ILE A 80 -7.50 4.17 1.49
C ILE A 80 -7.51 4.25 -0.04
N ILE A 81 -7.17 5.42 -0.56
CA ILE A 81 -7.06 5.71 -1.98
C ILE A 81 -5.61 5.48 -2.44
N VAL A 82 -5.37 4.39 -3.16
CA VAL A 82 -4.02 4.07 -3.66
C VAL A 82 -3.70 4.88 -4.91
N SER A 83 -2.66 5.71 -4.85
CA SER A 83 -2.28 6.58 -5.96
C SER A 83 -1.42 5.84 -6.99
N ASN A 84 -0.48 5.03 -6.53
CA ASN A 84 0.31 4.14 -7.38
C ASN A 84 -0.28 2.72 -7.38
N ALA A 85 -0.04 1.94 -8.44
CA ALA A 85 -0.46 0.53 -8.45
C ALA A 85 0.23 -0.29 -7.35
N ASP A 86 1.34 0.22 -6.83
CA ASP A 86 2.12 -0.33 -5.75
C ASP A 86 1.90 0.59 -4.54
N LEU A 87 1.55 0.05 -3.35
CA LEU A 87 1.22 0.74 -2.06
C LEU A 87 2.20 1.84 -1.59
N THR A 88 3.20 2.18 -2.41
CA THR A 88 4.20 3.23 -2.22
C THR A 88 3.63 4.60 -1.87
N VAL A 89 2.48 4.98 -2.43
CA VAL A 89 1.82 6.25 -2.16
C VAL A 89 0.32 6.02 -2.06
N CYS A 90 -0.21 6.26 -0.88
CA CYS A 90 -1.61 6.10 -0.53
C CYS A 90 -2.13 7.40 0.07
N TYR A 91 -3.44 7.61 -0.06
CA TYR A 91 -4.14 8.75 0.52
C TYR A 91 -5.33 8.23 1.34
N ASP A 92 -5.66 8.92 2.42
CA ASP A 92 -6.91 8.70 3.15
C ASP A 92 -8.01 9.60 2.56
N GLU A 93 -9.28 9.30 2.84
CA GLU A 93 -10.43 10.10 2.41
C GLU A 93 -10.34 11.56 2.88
N ARG A 94 -9.60 11.83 3.95
CA ARG A 94 -9.34 13.18 4.47
C ARG A 94 -8.22 13.93 3.74
N GLY A 95 -7.57 13.30 2.76
CA GLY A 95 -6.45 13.86 2.00
C GLY A 95 -5.09 13.74 2.68
N ALA A 96 -4.97 12.95 3.76
CA ALA A 96 -3.67 12.66 4.37
C ALA A 96 -2.85 11.73 3.47
N LYS A 97 -1.56 12.05 3.26
CA LYS A 97 -0.66 11.29 2.40
C LYS A 97 0.15 10.29 3.24
N TYR A 98 0.22 9.05 2.77
CA TYR A 98 0.99 7.95 3.36
C TYR A 98 1.99 7.44 2.32
N GLU A 99 3.26 7.43 2.67
CA GLU A 99 4.34 7.00 1.78
C GLU A 99 5.02 5.78 2.36
N LEU A 100 4.91 4.65 1.66
CA LEU A 100 5.55 3.40 2.07
C LEU A 100 6.79 3.14 1.21
N PRO A 101 7.96 3.05 1.82
CA PRO A 101 9.17 2.66 1.11
C PRO A 101 9.05 1.27 0.52
N LYS A 102 9.69 1.05 -0.63
CA LYS A 102 9.66 -0.26 -1.31
C LYS A 102 10.18 -1.40 -0.44
N TYR A 103 11.10 -1.11 0.49
CA TYR A 103 11.64 -2.10 1.41
C TYR A 103 10.61 -2.62 2.42
N VAL A 104 9.59 -1.83 2.72
CA VAL A 104 8.48 -2.24 3.57
C VAL A 104 7.51 -3.15 2.80
N LEU A 105 7.29 -2.84 1.53
CA LEU A 105 6.31 -3.53 0.67
C LEU A 105 6.84 -4.82 0.04
N SER A 106 8.15 -4.92 -0.18
CA SER A 106 8.76 -6.11 -0.78
C SER A 106 10.22 -6.27 -0.45
N GLU A 107 10.72 -7.48 -0.61
CA GLU A 107 12.13 -7.79 -0.42
C GLU A 107 12.95 -7.32 -1.63
N PRO A 108 14.17 -6.79 -1.42
CA PRO A 108 15.04 -6.42 -2.52
C PRO A 108 15.56 -7.67 -3.21
N SER A 109 15.78 -7.59 -4.53
CA SER A 109 16.39 -8.71 -5.28
C SER A 109 17.84 -8.99 -4.87
N ASN A 110 18.49 -8.05 -4.16
CA ASN A 110 19.87 -8.16 -3.69
C ASN A 110 19.96 -8.54 -2.20
N LEU A 111 19.00 -9.35 -1.72
CA LEU A 111 18.99 -9.83 -0.35
C LEU A 111 20.14 -10.83 -0.15
N VAL A 112 21.04 -10.53 0.80
CA VAL A 112 22.09 -11.46 1.18
C VAL A 112 21.49 -12.53 2.07
N ARG A 113 21.59 -13.80 1.65
CA ARG A 113 21.38 -14.94 2.54
C ARG A 113 22.69 -15.14 3.30
N ASP A 114 22.69 -14.76 4.57
CA ASP A 114 23.72 -15.21 5.50
C ASP A 114 23.61 -16.75 5.57
N SER A 115 24.72 -17.44 5.33
CA SER A 115 24.77 -18.89 5.13
C SER A 115 25.41 -19.61 6.30
#